data_AF-A0A923Y449-F1
#
_entry.id   AF-A0A923Y449-F1
#
_cell.length_a   1.000
_cell.length_b   1.000
_cell.length_c   1.000
_cell.angle_alpha   90.00
_cell.angle_beta   90.00
_cell.angle_gamma   90.00
#
_symmetry.space_group_name_H-M   'P 1'
#
loop_
_entity.id
_entity.type
_entity.pdbx_description
1 polymer ?
#
loop_
_entity_poly.entity_id
_entity_poly.type
_entity_poly.pdbx_seq_one_letter_code
_entity_poly.pdbx_strand_id
1 'polypeptide(L)'
;MMTSDARPPLAATLIQHMGFDPGPAAGLGLACGLAVQPYDAAVLGAALAQGQVCVVVWSDPADAIAHAMRANIAPSVAAAAWCCDGQDLLRLFTRNRRKLLLVAARLITQADPADLARLGARLHLPFALTPPASSRTDLPVMLARITAASLTDLRSVWDELQASSLAPLEQSHSSADLDPVAQALADQQHAAQRRIDDLTSLLQAGVLAHAAELQQTRLDLKAEQAALLLDHDRTRTELDLVRTQLVALSGTLDDTASQTEVTLLREQLVEVMALLQATPDDIGPAHVQI
;
A
#
# COMPACT_ATOMS: atom_id res chain seq x y z
N MET A 1 31.91 -18.28 66.08
CA MET A 1 31.94 -19.12 64.86
C MET A 1 30.61 -18.92 64.16
N MET A 2 30.36 -17.87 63.38
CA MET A 2 31.02 -17.38 62.15
C MET A 2 31.14 -18.44 61.05
N THR A 3 30.05 -18.65 60.32
CA THR A 3 30.01 -18.86 58.87
C THR A 3 28.68 -18.32 58.33
N SER A 4 28.51 -17.00 58.38
CA SER A 4 27.53 -16.29 57.55
C SER A 4 28.34 -15.65 56.43
N ASP A 5 28.60 -16.43 55.39
CA ASP A 5 29.21 -15.94 54.15
C ASP A 5 28.07 -15.66 53.16
N ALA A 6 27.11 -14.83 53.60
CA ALA A 6 26.09 -14.26 52.74
C ALA A 6 26.75 -13.13 51.96
N ARG A 7 27.39 -13.48 50.83
CA ARG A 7 27.80 -12.47 49.84
C ARG A 7 26.56 -11.67 49.47
N PRO A 8 26.63 -10.32 49.47
CA PRO A 8 25.48 -9.49 49.16
C PRO A 8 24.91 -9.89 47.79
N PRO A 9 23.58 -9.79 47.59
CA PRO A 9 22.98 -10.07 46.29
C PRO A 9 23.67 -9.17 45.28
N LEU A 10 24.41 -9.80 44.35
CA LEU A 10 25.04 -9.09 43.26
C LEU A 10 23.94 -8.29 42.58
N ALA A 11 24.04 -6.97 42.60
CA ALA A 11 23.23 -6.08 41.78
C ALA A 11 23.62 -6.31 40.32
N ALA A 12 23.28 -7.50 39.81
CA ALA A 12 23.56 -7.93 38.46
C ALA A 12 22.54 -7.25 37.56
N THR A 13 22.95 -6.15 36.95
CA THR A 13 22.15 -5.54 35.89
C THR A 13 22.30 -6.44 34.66
N LEU A 14 21.17 -6.97 34.19
CA LEU A 14 21.10 -7.74 32.96
C LEU A 14 20.95 -6.74 31.83
N ILE A 15 21.99 -6.61 31.00
CA ILE A 15 21.98 -5.69 29.87
C ILE A 15 21.73 -6.48 28.60
N GLN A 16 20.63 -6.17 27.91
CA GLN A 16 20.16 -6.90 26.74
C GLN A 16 20.62 -6.19 25.46
N HIS A 17 21.46 -6.87 24.68
CA HIS A 17 21.92 -6.39 23.39
C HIS A 17 20.82 -6.55 22.32
N MET A 18 20.72 -5.56 21.43
CA MET A 18 19.65 -5.32 20.45
C MET A 18 19.17 -6.55 19.66
N GLY A 19 17.86 -6.57 19.33
CA GLY A 19 17.24 -7.53 18.39
C GLY A 19 16.48 -8.69 19.04
N PHE A 20 16.49 -8.77 20.36
CA PHE A 20 15.79 -9.82 21.10
C PHE A 20 14.40 -9.35 21.52
N ASP A 21 13.38 -10.14 21.20
CA ASP A 21 12.04 -10.00 21.78
C ASP A 21 12.22 -10.03 23.32
N PRO A 22 11.76 -9.05 24.10
CA PRO A 22 12.09 -8.95 25.52
C PRO A 22 11.69 -10.18 26.34
N GLY A 23 10.79 -11.04 25.82
CA GLY A 23 10.20 -12.17 26.53
C GLY A 23 11.18 -13.05 27.34
N PRO A 24 12.21 -13.66 26.74
CA PRO A 24 13.05 -14.62 27.47
C PRO A 24 14.08 -13.97 28.43
N ALA A 25 14.62 -12.80 28.09
CA ALA A 25 15.64 -12.10 28.87
C ALA A 25 14.99 -11.27 29.99
N ALA A 26 13.83 -10.68 29.72
CA ALA A 26 12.97 -10.11 30.76
C ALA A 26 12.40 -11.18 31.69
N GLY A 27 12.03 -12.36 31.16
CA GLY A 27 11.61 -13.51 31.96
C GLY A 27 12.71 -13.97 32.93
N LEU A 28 13.95 -14.03 32.44
CA LEU A 28 15.13 -14.26 33.27
C LEU A 28 15.34 -13.19 34.33
N GLY A 29 15.30 -11.91 33.94
CA GLY A 29 15.51 -10.81 34.88
C GLY A 29 14.44 -10.76 35.97
N LEU A 30 13.17 -10.93 35.60
CA LEU A 30 12.04 -10.99 36.54
C LEU A 30 12.14 -12.18 37.49
N ALA A 31 12.45 -13.36 36.97
CA ALA A 31 12.51 -14.56 37.81
C ALA A 31 13.74 -14.54 38.75
N CYS A 32 14.83 -13.89 38.34
CA CYS A 32 16.05 -13.75 39.14
C CYS A 32 16.12 -12.48 40.01
N GLY A 33 15.09 -11.62 39.97
CA GLY A 33 15.09 -10.33 40.68
C GLY A 33 16.15 -9.33 40.18
N LEU A 34 16.60 -9.48 38.94
CA LEU A 34 17.62 -8.64 38.31
C LEU A 34 16.96 -7.49 37.54
N ALA A 35 17.55 -6.29 37.65
CA ALA A 35 17.14 -5.16 36.83
C ALA A 35 17.58 -5.40 35.37
N VAL A 36 16.63 -5.46 34.46
CA VAL A 36 16.88 -5.58 33.01
C VAL A 36 16.94 -4.19 32.41
N GLN A 37 18.03 -3.87 31.72
CA GLN A 37 18.20 -2.61 31.02
C GLN A 37 18.56 -2.85 29.54
N PRO A 38 18.09 -1.99 28.62
CA PRO A 38 18.54 -2.03 27.24
C PRO A 38 20.05 -1.72 27.18
N TYR A 39 20.74 -2.32 26.20
CA TYR A 39 22.16 -2.06 26.01
C TYR A 39 22.45 -0.61 25.62
N ASP A 40 23.27 0.03 26.46
CA ASP A 40 23.96 1.28 26.17
C ASP A 40 25.38 1.16 26.75
N ALA A 41 26.39 1.31 25.88
CA ALA A 41 27.80 1.22 26.26
C ALA A 41 28.18 2.26 27.33
N ALA A 42 27.57 3.45 27.31
CA ALA A 42 27.84 4.51 28.29
C ALA A 42 27.27 4.15 29.67
N VAL A 43 26.05 3.62 29.72
CA VAL A 43 25.40 3.17 30.97
C VAL A 43 26.14 1.99 31.56
N LEU A 44 26.52 1.01 30.74
CA LEU A 44 27.31 -0.14 31.18
C LEU A 44 28.69 0.30 31.72
N GLY A 45 29.35 1.24 31.04
CA GLY A 45 30.61 1.82 31.50
C GLY A 45 30.48 2.50 32.87
N ALA A 46 29.41 3.26 33.09
CA ALA A 46 29.14 3.92 34.37
C ALA A 46 28.85 2.91 35.50
N ALA A 47 28.07 1.86 35.24
CA ALA A 47 27.78 0.81 36.21
C ALA A 47 29.05 0.04 36.63
N LEU A 48 29.92 -0.27 35.68
CA LEU A 48 31.22 -0.90 35.95
C LEU A 48 32.16 0.00 36.76
N ALA A 49 32.16 1.31 36.47
CA ALA A 49 32.94 2.30 37.22
C ALA A 49 32.46 2.42 38.68
N GLN A 50 31.17 2.26 38.93
CA GLN A 50 30.57 2.17 40.27
C GLN A 50 30.87 0.84 40.98
N GLY A 51 31.54 -0.10 40.31
CA GLY A 51 31.97 -1.37 40.87
C GLY A 51 30.89 -2.45 40.91
N GLN A 52 29.79 -2.26 40.19
CA GLN A 52 28.76 -3.28 40.04
C GLN A 52 29.27 -4.44 39.18
N VAL A 53 28.76 -5.64 39.46
CA VAL A 53 28.99 -6.81 38.60
C VAL A 53 27.84 -6.87 37.61
N CYS A 54 28.16 -6.83 36.31
CA CYS A 54 27.16 -6.77 35.24
C CYS A 54 27.16 -8.08 34.45
N VAL A 55 25.97 -8.52 34.04
CA VAL A 55 25.81 -9.67 33.14
C VAL A 55 25.24 -9.12 31.84
N VAL A 56 25.97 -9.30 30.74
CA VAL A 56 25.50 -8.86 29.43
C VAL A 56 25.04 -10.07 28.64
N VAL A 57 23.78 -10.03 28.22
CA VAL A 57 23.19 -11.03 27.33
C VAL A 57 23.26 -10.49 25.91
N TRP A 58 24.06 -11.13 25.06
CA TRP A 58 24.26 -10.71 23.67
C TRP A 58 23.46 -11.58 22.70
N SER A 59 22.85 -10.96 21.70
CA SER A 59 21.98 -11.59 20.70
C SER A 59 22.75 -12.17 19.51
N ASP A 60 22.19 -13.18 18.85
CA ASP A 60 22.73 -13.67 17.57
C ASP A 60 22.63 -12.53 16.53
N PRO A 61 23.69 -12.25 15.75
CA PRO A 61 23.62 -11.24 14.69
C PRO A 61 22.49 -11.49 13.69
N ALA A 62 22.13 -12.77 13.47
CA ALA A 62 21.00 -13.12 12.62
C ALA A 62 19.66 -12.58 13.16
N ASP A 63 19.48 -12.49 14.48
CA ASP A 63 18.23 -11.97 15.06
C ASP A 63 18.11 -10.46 14.80
N ALA A 64 19.22 -9.72 14.94
CA ALA A 64 19.27 -8.29 14.64
C ALA A 64 19.00 -8.00 13.16
N ILE A 65 19.59 -8.78 12.25
CA ILE A 65 19.35 -8.67 10.81
C ILE A 65 17.91 -9.06 10.47
N ALA A 66 17.37 -10.13 11.04
CA ALA A 66 15.99 -10.55 10.82
C ALA A 66 14.98 -9.48 11.27
N HIS A 67 15.24 -8.84 12.42
CA HIS A 67 14.44 -7.72 12.90
C HIS A 67 14.49 -6.54 11.94
N ALA A 68 15.67 -6.18 11.43
CA ALA A 68 15.82 -5.13 10.43
C ALA A 68 15.09 -5.43 9.12
N MET A 69 15.14 -6.69 8.64
CA MET A 69 14.40 -7.12 7.46
C MET A 69 12.89 -6.98 7.65
N ARG A 70 12.36 -7.31 8.84
CA ARG A 70 10.93 -7.09 9.16
C ARG A 70 10.57 -5.60 9.22
N ALA A 71 11.49 -4.76 9.70
CA ALA A 71 11.32 -3.31 9.79
C ALA A 71 11.59 -2.57 8.45
N ASN A 72 11.87 -3.31 7.36
CA ASN A 72 12.23 -2.76 6.05
C ASN A 72 13.49 -1.87 6.08
N ILE A 73 14.43 -2.20 6.98
CA ILE A 73 15.75 -1.57 7.09
C ILE A 73 16.76 -2.44 6.35
N ALA A 74 17.74 -1.82 5.69
CA ALA A 74 18.78 -2.55 4.98
C ALA A 74 19.58 -3.45 5.94
N PRO A 75 19.79 -4.73 5.61
CA PRO A 75 20.49 -5.69 6.48
C PRO A 75 21.95 -5.28 6.74
N SER A 76 22.59 -4.59 5.79
CA SER A 76 23.94 -4.05 5.95
C SER A 76 24.05 -3.01 7.06
N VAL A 77 23.03 -2.16 7.25
CA VAL A 77 23.00 -1.15 8.31
C VAL A 77 22.87 -1.82 9.67
N ALA A 78 22.01 -2.83 9.77
CA ALA A 78 21.82 -3.58 11.00
C ALA A 78 23.06 -4.41 11.39
N ALA A 79 23.69 -5.05 10.40
CA ALA A 79 24.95 -5.76 10.60
C ALA A 79 26.07 -4.82 11.08
N ALA A 80 26.22 -3.65 10.46
CA ALA A 80 27.22 -2.67 10.86
C ALA A 80 26.98 -2.15 12.28
N ALA A 81 25.73 -1.83 12.63
CA ALA A 81 25.37 -1.40 13.98
C ALA A 81 25.70 -2.50 15.02
N TRP A 82 25.31 -3.75 14.75
CA TRP A 82 25.62 -4.87 15.61
C TRP A 82 27.13 -5.08 15.78
N CYS A 83 27.92 -4.93 14.71
CA CYS A 83 29.38 -5.02 14.79
C CYS A 83 29.98 -3.92 15.67
N CYS A 84 29.53 -2.67 15.52
CA CYS A 84 29.99 -1.55 16.35
C CYS A 84 29.71 -1.81 17.83
N ASP A 85 28.48 -2.18 18.16
CA ASP A 85 28.07 -2.44 19.53
C ASP A 85 28.84 -3.65 20.13
N GLY A 86 29.03 -4.71 19.33
CA GLY A 86 29.82 -5.88 19.71
C GLY A 86 31.29 -5.55 19.99
N GLN A 87 31.91 -4.69 19.17
CA GLN A 87 33.28 -4.22 19.41
C GLN A 87 33.39 -3.37 20.68
N ASP A 88 32.42 -2.48 20.93
CA ASP A 88 32.41 -1.67 22.15
C ASP A 88 32.19 -2.52 23.40
N LEU A 89 31.33 -3.53 23.32
CA LEU A 89 31.17 -4.54 24.38
C LEU A 89 32.48 -5.29 24.67
N LEU A 90 33.20 -5.75 23.63
CA LEU A 90 34.49 -6.41 23.78
C LEU A 90 35.55 -5.50 24.40
N ARG A 91 35.58 -4.21 24.04
CA ARG A 91 36.46 -3.20 24.68
C ARG A 91 36.14 -3.01 26.16
N LEU A 92 34.87 -2.98 26.53
CA LEU A 92 34.46 -2.90 27.93
C LEU A 92 34.78 -4.18 28.71
N PHE A 93 34.57 -5.34 28.08
CA PHE A 93 34.87 -6.64 28.67
C PHE A 93 36.36 -6.83 28.94
N THR A 94 37.22 -6.51 27.97
CA THR A 94 38.68 -6.63 28.12
C THR A 94 39.22 -5.79 29.27
N ARG A 95 38.65 -4.59 29.51
CA ARG A 95 39.00 -3.72 30.64
C ARG A 95 38.43 -4.19 31.98
N ASN A 96 37.28 -4.91 31.98
CA ASN A 96 36.51 -5.23 33.19
C ASN A 96 36.23 -6.73 33.38
N ARG A 97 37.14 -7.62 32.93
CA ARG A 97 36.95 -9.09 32.92
C ARG A 97 36.48 -9.73 34.25
N ARG A 98 36.78 -9.12 35.40
CA ARG A 98 36.39 -9.64 36.72
C ARG A 98 34.97 -9.24 37.15
N LYS A 99 34.42 -8.19 36.54
CA LYS A 99 33.12 -7.60 36.91
C LYS A 99 32.08 -7.75 35.80
N LEU A 100 32.46 -8.22 34.62
CA LEU A 100 31.55 -8.39 33.50
C LEU A 100 31.51 -9.84 33.04
N LEU A 101 30.31 -10.39 32.94
CA LEU A 101 30.06 -11.73 32.41
C LEU A 101 29.29 -11.63 31.10
N LEU A 102 29.81 -12.29 30.06
CA LEU A 102 29.15 -12.37 28.75
C LEU A 102 28.39 -13.70 28.63
N VAL A 103 27.13 -13.61 28.23
CA VAL A 103 26.23 -14.75 28.02
C VAL A 103 25.59 -14.62 26.64
N ALA A 104 25.69 -15.65 25.82
CA ALA A 104 24.96 -15.71 24.56
C ALA A 104 23.46 -15.92 24.81
N ALA A 105 22.59 -15.16 24.14
CA ALA A 105 21.14 -15.28 24.26
C ALA A 105 20.63 -16.68 23.89
N ARG A 106 21.33 -17.39 23.01
CA ARG A 106 20.99 -18.76 22.60
C ARG A 106 21.14 -19.77 23.74
N LEU A 107 22.01 -19.50 24.72
CA LEU A 107 22.12 -20.32 25.92
C LEU A 107 20.90 -20.21 26.83
N ILE A 108 20.02 -19.24 26.59
CA ILE A 108 18.80 -19.02 27.38
C ILE A 108 17.60 -19.60 26.65
N THR A 109 17.58 -19.46 25.32
CA THR A 109 16.43 -19.83 24.50
C THR A 109 16.48 -21.26 23.96
N GLN A 110 17.68 -21.81 23.74
CA GLN A 110 17.88 -23.07 23.00
C GLN A 110 18.82 -24.04 23.73
N ALA A 111 19.23 -23.74 24.96
CA ALA A 111 20.18 -24.57 25.68
C ALA A 111 19.58 -25.90 26.17
N ASP A 112 20.44 -26.92 26.14
CA ASP A 112 20.25 -28.17 26.84
C ASP A 112 20.13 -27.87 28.36
N PRO A 113 19.29 -28.59 29.13
CA PRO A 113 19.07 -28.29 30.53
C PRO A 113 20.35 -28.39 31.39
N ALA A 114 21.37 -29.12 30.92
CA ALA A 114 22.68 -29.19 31.55
C ALA A 114 23.44 -27.85 31.49
N ASP A 115 23.35 -27.10 30.39
CA ASP A 115 24.02 -25.81 30.24
C ASP A 115 23.27 -24.70 31.00
N LEU A 116 21.94 -24.78 31.05
CA LEU A 116 21.12 -23.93 31.92
C LEU A 116 21.43 -24.15 33.40
N ALA A 117 21.67 -25.39 33.83
CA ALA A 117 22.07 -25.71 35.20
C ALA A 117 23.47 -25.16 35.55
N ARG A 118 24.43 -25.22 34.62
CA ARG A 118 25.77 -24.64 34.79
C ARG A 118 25.71 -23.11 34.90
N LEU A 119 24.89 -22.48 34.08
CA LEU A 119 24.66 -21.04 34.09
C LEU A 119 23.96 -20.60 35.38
N GLY A 120 22.94 -21.34 35.82
CA GLY A 120 22.26 -21.14 37.11
C GLY A 120 23.22 -21.25 38.30
N ALA A 121 24.11 -22.24 38.31
CA ALA A 121 25.11 -22.40 39.35
C ALA A 121 26.14 -21.24 39.40
N ARG A 122 26.53 -20.70 38.24
CA ARG A 122 27.49 -19.58 38.16
C ARG A 122 26.87 -18.22 38.46
N LEU A 123 25.60 -18.03 38.11
CA LEU A 123 24.85 -16.80 38.37
C LEU A 123 24.12 -16.83 39.73
N HIS A 124 24.26 -17.92 40.50
CA HIS A 124 23.57 -18.15 41.78
C HIS A 124 22.05 -18.00 41.69
N LEU A 125 21.45 -18.53 40.62
CA LEU A 125 20.01 -18.41 40.39
C LEU A 125 19.23 -19.42 41.27
N PRO A 126 18.13 -19.01 41.93
CA PRO A 126 17.42 -19.86 42.87
C PRO A 126 16.52 -20.93 42.23
N PHE A 127 16.37 -20.97 40.91
CA PHE A 127 15.49 -21.91 40.20
C PHE A 127 16.09 -22.36 38.86
N ALA A 128 15.64 -23.52 38.37
CA ALA A 128 16.00 -24.03 37.06
C ALA A 128 15.28 -23.23 35.96
N LEU A 129 16.04 -22.79 34.96
CA LEU A 129 15.51 -22.08 33.81
C LEU A 129 14.77 -23.04 32.90
N THR A 130 13.49 -22.76 32.62
CA THR A 130 12.72 -23.50 31.63
C THR A 130 12.90 -22.82 30.27
N PRO A 131 13.39 -23.53 29.24
CA PRO A 131 13.53 -22.93 27.92
C PRO A 131 12.15 -22.51 27.39
N PRO A 132 12.03 -21.32 26.75
CA PRO A 132 10.79 -20.94 26.09
C PRO A 132 10.49 -21.93 24.96
N ALA A 133 9.19 -22.20 24.72
CA ALA A 133 8.75 -23.07 23.64
C ALA A 133 9.24 -22.51 22.29
N SER A 134 10.22 -23.17 21.69
CA SER A 134 10.78 -22.85 20.38
C SER A 134 9.68 -22.89 19.33
N SER A 135 9.21 -21.73 18.88
CA SER A 135 8.26 -21.67 17.78
C SER A 135 8.78 -20.82 16.64
N ARG A 136 8.64 -21.42 15.45
CA ARG A 136 8.78 -20.89 14.09
C ARG A 136 10.19 -20.64 13.54
N THR A 137 10.52 -21.53 12.60
CA THR A 137 11.29 -21.26 11.38
C THR A 137 10.68 -20.07 10.62
N ASP A 138 11.06 -18.87 11.02
CA ASP A 138 10.73 -17.64 10.31
C ASP A 138 11.73 -17.44 9.16
N LEU A 139 11.24 -17.34 7.92
CA LEU A 139 12.06 -17.10 6.72
C LEU A 139 13.03 -15.91 6.87
N PRO A 140 12.63 -14.76 7.48
CA PRO A 140 13.57 -13.67 7.74
C PRO A 140 14.76 -14.08 8.62
N VAL A 141 14.53 -14.93 9.63
CA VAL A 141 15.59 -15.44 10.51
C VAL A 141 16.54 -16.36 9.75
N MET A 142 16.00 -17.19 8.86
CA MET A 142 16.82 -18.09 8.05
C MET A 142 17.69 -17.33 7.03
N LEU A 143 17.12 -16.34 6.33
CA LEU A 143 17.88 -15.46 5.43
C LEU A 143 18.91 -14.61 6.18
N ALA A 144 18.55 -14.15 7.37
CA ALA A 144 19.45 -13.42 8.25
C ALA A 144 20.66 -14.26 8.71
N ARG A 145 20.47 -15.56 8.96
CA ARG A 145 21.59 -16.47 9.28
C ARG A 145 22.56 -16.63 8.12
N ILE A 146 22.04 -16.79 6.90
CA ILE A 146 22.88 -16.92 5.70
C ILE A 146 23.68 -15.62 5.46
N THR A 147 23.02 -14.47 5.62
CA THR A 147 23.67 -13.17 5.45
C THR A 147 24.69 -12.87 6.57
N ALA A 148 24.40 -13.23 7.82
CA ALA A 148 25.37 -13.13 8.91
C ALA A 148 26.63 -13.98 8.64
N ALA A 149 26.44 -15.22 8.14
CA ALA A 149 27.55 -16.13 7.85
C ALA A 149 28.44 -15.68 6.69
N SER A 150 27.91 -14.91 5.74
CA SER A 150 28.67 -14.41 4.58
C SER A 150 29.45 -13.13 4.85
N LEU A 151 29.16 -12.41 5.95
CA LEU A 151 29.82 -11.16 6.32
C LEU A 151 31.06 -11.43 7.19
N THR A 152 32.24 -11.31 6.58
CA THR A 152 33.53 -11.64 7.22
C THR A 152 33.82 -10.77 8.46
N ASP A 153 33.54 -9.47 8.39
CA ASP A 153 33.78 -8.53 9.50
C ASP A 153 32.92 -8.88 10.72
N LEU A 154 31.65 -9.22 10.47
CA LEU A 154 30.70 -9.64 11.50
C LEU A 154 31.11 -10.96 12.13
N ARG A 155 31.59 -11.91 11.32
CA ARG A 155 32.09 -13.19 11.79
C ARG A 155 33.26 -13.05 12.77
N SER A 156 34.20 -12.13 12.49
CA SER A 156 35.34 -11.90 13.39
C SER A 156 34.93 -11.46 14.79
N VAL A 157 33.99 -10.50 14.88
CA VAL A 157 33.46 -9.99 16.16
C VAL A 157 32.63 -11.07 16.85
N TRP A 158 31.85 -11.82 16.08
CA TRP A 158 31.02 -12.90 16.60
C TRP A 158 31.83 -14.04 17.21
N ASP A 159 32.90 -14.48 16.54
CA ASP A 159 33.79 -15.53 17.02
C ASP A 159 34.52 -15.09 18.31
N GLU A 160 34.93 -13.81 18.39
CA GLU A 160 35.57 -13.26 19.59
C GLU A 160 34.59 -13.14 20.78
N LEU A 161 33.34 -12.74 20.53
CA LEU A 161 32.27 -12.73 21.53
C LEU A 161 31.92 -14.14 22.02
N GLN A 162 31.87 -15.12 21.12
CA GLN A 162 31.66 -16.52 21.48
C GLN A 162 32.81 -17.07 22.33
N ALA A 163 34.06 -16.82 21.94
CA ALA A 163 35.24 -17.24 22.70
C ALA A 163 35.30 -16.59 24.10
N SER A 164 34.75 -15.37 24.22
CA SER A 164 34.68 -14.63 25.48
C SER A 164 33.43 -14.95 26.33
N SER A 165 32.49 -15.73 25.79
CA SER A 165 31.26 -16.14 26.45
C SER A 165 31.50 -17.30 27.42
N LEU A 166 30.62 -17.44 28.42
CA LEU A 166 30.74 -18.46 29.47
C LEU A 166 30.63 -19.92 28.99
N ALA A 167 30.10 -20.16 27.78
CA ALA A 167 30.12 -21.46 27.12
C ALA A 167 30.40 -21.24 25.62
N PRO A 168 31.50 -21.81 25.07
CA PRO A 168 31.72 -21.83 23.63
C PRO A 168 30.68 -22.76 23.01
N LEU A 169 29.83 -22.20 22.13
CA LEU A 169 28.85 -22.98 21.38
C LEU A 169 29.54 -23.56 20.15
N GLU A 170 29.35 -24.86 19.89
CA GLU A 170 29.74 -25.43 18.61
C GLU A 170 28.82 -24.87 17.52
N GLN A 171 29.37 -24.03 16.63
CA GLN A 171 28.67 -23.55 15.44
C GLN A 171 28.54 -24.70 14.43
N SER A 172 27.58 -25.59 14.62
CA SER A 172 27.21 -26.57 13.59
C SER A 172 26.27 -25.92 12.58
N HIS A 173 26.83 -25.15 11.65
CA HIS A 173 26.11 -24.77 10.43
C HIS A 173 26.03 -26.00 9.53
N SER A 174 24.96 -26.79 9.68
CA SER A 174 24.70 -27.92 8.78
C SER A 174 24.11 -27.41 7.48
N SER A 175 24.67 -27.85 6.34
CA SER A 175 24.08 -27.60 5.02
C SER A 175 22.63 -28.09 4.92
N ALA A 176 22.22 -29.05 5.76
CA ALA A 176 20.85 -29.55 5.82
C ALA A 176 19.84 -28.49 6.32
N ASP A 177 20.29 -27.44 7.01
CA ASP A 177 19.44 -26.35 7.47
C ASP A 177 19.07 -25.37 6.34
N LEU A 178 19.73 -25.46 5.18
CA LEU A 178 19.49 -24.59 4.01
C LEU A 178 18.36 -25.09 3.10
N ASP A 179 18.14 -26.40 3.04
CA ASP A 179 17.07 -27.03 2.25
C ASP A 179 15.65 -26.51 2.61
N PRO A 180 15.26 -26.39 3.90
CA PRO A 180 13.96 -25.83 4.25
C PRO A 180 13.85 -24.33 3.89
N VAL A 181 14.97 -23.60 3.81
CA VAL A 181 14.98 -22.19 3.38
C VAL A 181 14.70 -22.07 1.90
N ALA A 182 15.36 -22.90 1.09
CA ALA A 182 15.15 -22.95 -0.35
C ALA A 182 13.69 -23.32 -0.67
N GLN A 183 13.15 -24.31 0.04
CA GLN A 183 11.75 -24.72 -0.12
C GLN A 183 10.78 -23.61 0.29
N ALA A 184 10.98 -22.98 1.45
CA ALA A 184 10.10 -21.89 1.91
C ALA A 184 10.14 -20.67 0.97
N LEU A 185 11.30 -20.36 0.38
CA LEU A 185 11.44 -19.29 -0.61
C LEU A 185 10.71 -19.63 -1.91
N ALA A 186 10.85 -20.86 -2.40
CA ALA A 186 10.15 -21.34 -3.58
C ALA A 186 8.62 -21.29 -3.38
N ASP A 187 8.14 -21.72 -2.21
CA ASP A 187 6.71 -21.68 -1.87
C ASP A 187 6.18 -20.23 -1.83
N GLN A 188 6.95 -19.30 -1.27
CA GLN A 188 6.57 -17.89 -1.23
C GLN A 188 6.55 -17.26 -2.63
N GLN A 189 7.54 -17.57 -3.48
CA GLN A 189 7.56 -17.10 -4.87
C GLN A 189 6.38 -17.65 -5.66
N HIS A 190 6.06 -18.93 -5.50
CA HIS A 190 4.87 -19.52 -6.12
C HIS A 190 3.57 -18.90 -5.63
N ALA A 191 3.45 -18.59 -4.33
CA ALA A 191 2.28 -17.91 -3.80
C ALA A 191 2.16 -16.46 -4.31
N ALA A 192 3.28 -15.75 -4.43
CA ALA A 192 3.30 -14.41 -5.00
C ALA A 192 2.91 -14.41 -6.48
N GLN A 193 3.43 -15.36 -7.26
CA GLN A 193 3.10 -15.50 -8.67
C GLN A 193 1.61 -15.77 -8.89
N ARG A 194 1.02 -16.69 -8.11
CA ARG A 194 -0.42 -16.96 -8.18
C ARG A 194 -1.27 -15.71 -7.94
N ARG A 195 -0.89 -14.86 -6.96
CA ARG A 195 -1.60 -13.60 -6.71
C ARG A 195 -1.49 -12.63 -7.90
N ILE A 196 -0.34 -12.57 -8.56
CA ILE A 196 -0.15 -11.74 -9.75
C ILE A 196 -1.04 -12.26 -10.88
N ASP A 197 -1.07 -13.57 -11.09
CA ASP A 197 -1.89 -14.20 -12.12
C ASP A 197 -3.39 -13.96 -11.85
N ASP A 198 -3.83 -14.09 -10.59
CA ASP A 198 -5.21 -13.80 -10.17
C ASP A 198 -5.59 -12.33 -10.44
N LEU A 199 -4.74 -11.37 -10.03
CA LEU A 199 -4.97 -9.94 -10.28
C LEU A 199 -4.99 -9.63 -11.79
N THR A 200 -4.11 -10.27 -12.56
CA THR A 200 -4.06 -10.10 -14.01
C THR A 200 -5.35 -10.63 -14.66
N SER A 201 -5.85 -11.78 -14.20
CA SER A 201 -7.11 -12.35 -14.68
C SER A 201 -8.31 -11.44 -14.38
N LEU A 202 -8.35 -10.84 -13.17
CA LEU A 202 -9.39 -9.90 -12.77
C LEU A 202 -9.34 -8.61 -13.60
N LEU A 203 -8.13 -8.08 -13.85
CA LEU A 203 -7.95 -6.91 -14.71
C LEU A 203 -8.39 -7.19 -16.15
N GLN A 204 -8.03 -8.35 -16.70
CA GLN A 204 -8.47 -8.76 -18.04
C GLN A 204 -9.99 -8.88 -18.13
N ALA A 205 -10.62 -9.51 -17.13
CA ALA A 205 -12.08 -9.61 -17.07
C ALA A 205 -12.75 -8.23 -16.98
N GLY A 206 -12.20 -7.31 -16.16
CA GLY A 206 -12.69 -5.94 -16.06
C GLY A 206 -12.56 -5.15 -17.36
N VAL A 207 -11.46 -5.30 -18.09
CA VAL A 207 -11.25 -4.66 -19.40
C VAL A 207 -12.26 -5.18 -20.42
N LEU A 208 -12.53 -6.48 -20.46
CA LEU A 208 -13.52 -7.07 -21.36
C LEU A 208 -14.95 -6.60 -21.05
N ALA A 209 -15.31 -6.53 -19.76
CA ALA A 209 -16.61 -6.01 -19.34
C ALA A 209 -16.79 -4.55 -19.76
N HIS A 210 -15.78 -3.70 -19.53
CA HIS A 210 -15.84 -2.30 -19.92
C HIS A 210 -15.89 -2.11 -21.45
N ALA A 211 -15.19 -2.95 -22.21
CA ALA A 211 -15.30 -2.94 -23.66
C ALA A 211 -16.71 -3.30 -24.15
N ALA A 212 -17.37 -4.26 -23.49
CA ALA A 212 -18.75 -4.64 -23.79
C ALA A 212 -19.74 -3.50 -23.48
N GLU A 213 -19.59 -2.83 -22.34
CA GLU A 213 -20.38 -1.64 -21.98
C GLU A 213 -20.21 -0.50 -22.99
N LEU A 214 -18.97 -0.22 -23.40
CA LEU A 214 -18.68 0.79 -24.43
C LEU A 214 -19.28 0.40 -25.80
N GLN A 215 -19.32 -0.89 -26.12
CA GLN A 215 -19.98 -1.35 -27.33
C GLN A 215 -21.50 -1.18 -27.25
N GLN A 216 -22.10 -1.48 -26.10
CA GLN A 216 -23.53 -1.30 -25.88
C GLN A 216 -23.94 0.17 -25.98
N THR A 217 -23.25 1.06 -25.28
CA THR A 217 -23.51 2.51 -25.35
C THR A 217 -23.34 3.07 -26.77
N ARG A 218 -22.39 2.55 -27.56
CA ARG A 218 -22.27 2.90 -28.99
C ARG A 218 -23.44 2.43 -29.83
N LEU A 219 -24.01 1.26 -29.54
CA LEU A 219 -25.20 0.77 -30.24
C LEU A 219 -26.43 1.61 -29.87
N ASP A 220 -26.58 1.94 -28.59
CA ASP A 220 -27.68 2.78 -28.10
C ASP A 220 -27.63 4.19 -28.73
N LEU A 221 -26.44 4.82 -28.78
CA LEU A 221 -26.25 6.11 -29.45
C LEU A 221 -26.57 6.05 -30.95
N LYS A 222 -26.21 4.95 -31.64
CA LYS A 222 -26.59 4.77 -33.05
C LYS A 222 -28.09 4.63 -33.22
N ALA A 223 -28.77 3.93 -32.32
CA ALA A 223 -30.21 3.79 -32.34
C ALA A 223 -30.92 5.13 -32.10
N GLU A 224 -30.45 5.91 -31.12
CA GLU A 224 -30.94 7.28 -30.86
C GLU A 224 -30.72 8.20 -32.06
N GLN A 225 -29.53 8.16 -32.67
CA GLN A 225 -29.23 8.94 -33.86
C GLN A 225 -30.15 8.58 -35.03
N ALA A 226 -30.44 7.29 -35.24
CA ALA A 226 -31.37 6.84 -36.26
C ALA A 226 -32.81 7.32 -35.98
N ALA A 227 -33.23 7.30 -34.70
CA ALA A 227 -34.53 7.82 -34.30
C ALA A 227 -34.65 9.34 -34.54
N LEU A 228 -33.61 10.11 -34.22
CA LEU A 228 -33.56 11.55 -34.48
C LEU A 228 -33.62 11.88 -35.98
N LEU A 229 -32.96 11.09 -36.82
CA LEU A 229 -33.03 11.28 -38.27
C LEU A 229 -34.46 11.04 -38.80
N LEU A 230 -35.13 9.98 -38.31
CA LEU A 230 -36.52 9.71 -38.67
C LEU A 230 -37.47 10.82 -38.22
N ASP A 231 -37.27 11.37 -37.02
CA ASP A 231 -38.06 12.48 -36.50
C ASP A 231 -37.80 13.80 -37.26
N HIS A 232 -36.55 14.03 -37.67
CA HIS A 232 -36.20 15.14 -38.54
C HIS A 232 -36.87 15.04 -39.91
N ASP A 233 -36.84 13.86 -40.53
CA ASP A 233 -37.52 13.63 -41.81
C ASP A 233 -39.03 13.83 -41.67
N ARG A 234 -39.62 13.34 -40.58
CA ARG A 234 -41.04 13.54 -40.27
C ARG A 234 -41.39 15.02 -40.14
N THR A 235 -40.70 15.75 -39.28
CA THR A 235 -40.94 17.19 -39.08
C THR A 235 -40.73 17.99 -40.36
N ARG A 236 -39.77 17.61 -41.21
CA ARG A 236 -39.58 18.20 -42.53
C ARG A 236 -40.78 17.97 -43.44
N THR A 237 -41.30 16.74 -43.52
CA THR A 237 -42.51 16.46 -44.31
C THR A 237 -43.75 17.20 -43.80
N GLU A 238 -43.89 17.36 -42.48
CA GLU A 238 -44.97 18.14 -41.86
C GLU A 238 -44.83 19.63 -42.22
N LEU A 239 -43.60 20.19 -42.19
CA LEU A 239 -43.33 21.56 -42.62
C LEU A 239 -43.62 21.79 -44.10
N ASP A 240 -43.26 20.85 -44.96
CA ASP A 240 -43.57 20.93 -46.39
C ASP A 240 -45.09 20.89 -46.63
N LEU A 241 -45.83 20.07 -45.87
CA LEU A 241 -47.29 20.07 -45.91
C LEU A 241 -47.87 21.43 -45.50
N VAL A 242 -47.44 21.99 -44.36
CA VAL A 242 -47.91 23.31 -43.91
C VAL A 242 -47.56 24.39 -44.92
N ARG A 243 -46.37 24.34 -45.53
CA ARG A 243 -45.95 25.27 -46.58
C ARG A 243 -46.85 25.17 -47.82
N THR A 244 -47.17 23.97 -48.28
CA THR A 244 -48.09 23.80 -49.42
C THR A 244 -49.50 24.29 -49.10
N GLN A 245 -50.00 24.07 -47.87
CA GLN A 245 -51.28 24.60 -47.41
C GLN A 245 -51.29 26.14 -47.37
N LEU A 246 -50.21 26.76 -46.89
CA LEU A 246 -50.07 28.22 -46.90
C LEU A 246 -50.05 28.79 -48.33
N VAL A 247 -49.34 28.16 -49.26
CA VAL A 247 -49.32 28.58 -50.67
C VAL A 247 -50.70 28.44 -51.31
N ALA A 248 -51.43 27.37 -51.01
CA ALA A 248 -52.80 27.19 -51.49
C ALA A 248 -53.73 28.28 -50.93
N LEU A 249 -53.64 28.57 -49.62
CA LEU A 249 -54.42 29.62 -48.97
C LEU A 249 -54.08 31.03 -49.49
N SER A 250 -52.82 31.33 -49.82
CA SER A 250 -52.47 32.61 -50.42
C SER A 250 -53.02 32.73 -51.84
N GLY A 251 -52.96 31.66 -52.63
CA GLY A 251 -53.56 31.63 -53.97
C GLY A 251 -55.07 31.87 -53.94
N THR A 252 -55.81 31.27 -53.00
CA THR A 252 -57.25 31.54 -52.85
C THR A 252 -57.54 32.96 -52.36
N LEU A 253 -56.65 33.54 -51.54
CA LEU A 253 -56.73 34.95 -51.13
C LEU A 253 -56.52 35.91 -52.32
N ASP A 254 -55.55 35.64 -53.19
CA ASP A 254 -55.31 36.44 -54.40
C ASP A 254 -56.47 36.30 -55.42
N ASP A 255 -57.03 35.09 -55.57
CA ASP A 255 -58.20 34.84 -56.41
C ASP A 255 -59.45 35.56 -55.89
N THR A 256 -59.66 35.57 -54.57
CA THR A 256 -60.79 36.31 -53.97
C THR A 256 -60.59 37.82 -54.04
N ALA A 257 -59.37 38.32 -53.82
CA ALA A 257 -59.04 39.73 -53.97
C ALA A 257 -59.26 40.22 -55.42
N SER A 258 -58.76 39.49 -56.41
CA SER A 258 -58.96 39.81 -57.82
C SER A 258 -60.44 39.72 -58.24
N GLN A 259 -61.20 38.75 -57.71
CA GLN A 259 -62.66 38.70 -57.91
C GLN A 259 -63.38 39.90 -57.31
N THR A 260 -63.01 40.32 -56.09
CA THR A 260 -63.59 41.52 -55.48
C THR A 260 -63.26 42.79 -56.25
N GLU A 261 -62.04 42.91 -56.77
CA GLU A 261 -61.62 44.04 -57.61
C GLU A 261 -62.37 44.08 -58.95
N VAL A 262 -62.57 42.92 -59.59
CA VAL A 262 -63.38 42.78 -60.81
C VAL A 262 -64.85 43.13 -60.54
N THR A 263 -65.42 42.74 -59.39
CA THR A 263 -66.80 43.14 -59.05
C THR A 263 -66.92 44.64 -58.82
N LEU A 264 -65.94 45.25 -58.16
CA LEU A 264 -65.92 46.69 -57.88
C LEU A 264 -65.75 47.50 -59.18
N LEU A 265 -64.89 47.05 -60.09
CA LEU A 265 -64.75 47.62 -61.43
C LEU A 265 -66.04 47.48 -62.25
N ARG A 266 -66.77 46.36 -62.13
CA ARG A 266 -68.07 46.19 -62.81
C ARG A 266 -69.14 47.11 -62.25
N GLU A 267 -69.21 47.29 -60.93
CA GLU A 267 -70.15 48.22 -60.30
C GLU A 267 -69.88 49.65 -60.73
N GLN A 268 -68.62 50.08 -60.74
CA GLN A 268 -68.22 51.39 -61.28
C GLN A 268 -68.58 51.56 -62.76
N LEU A 269 -68.44 50.50 -63.57
CA LEU A 269 -68.79 50.53 -64.99
C LEU A 269 -70.31 50.61 -65.19
N VAL A 270 -71.11 49.95 -64.35
CA VAL A 270 -72.57 50.08 -64.33
C VAL A 270 -72.98 51.50 -63.91
N GLU A 271 -72.29 52.10 -62.94
CA GLU A 271 -72.56 53.48 -62.51
C GLU A 271 -72.22 54.51 -63.61
N VAL A 272 -71.09 54.33 -64.32
CA VAL A 272 -70.72 55.14 -65.49
C VAL A 272 -71.70 54.94 -66.65
N MET A 273 -72.16 53.71 -66.90
CA MET A 273 -73.18 53.44 -67.90
C MET A 273 -74.54 54.02 -67.54
N ALA A 274 -74.92 54.01 -66.26
CA ALA A 274 -76.13 54.68 -65.78
C ALA A 274 -76.03 56.20 -65.96
N LEU A 275 -74.85 56.79 -65.72
CA LEU A 275 -74.58 58.21 -66.02
C LEU A 275 -74.69 58.53 -67.53
N LEU A 276 -74.23 57.63 -68.40
CA LEU A 276 -74.34 57.80 -69.86
C LEU A 276 -75.77 57.56 -70.40
N GLN A 277 -76.60 56.79 -69.69
CA GLN A 277 -78.02 56.58 -70.05
C GLN A 277 -78.95 57.64 -69.46
N ALA A 278 -78.48 58.42 -68.47
CA ALA A 278 -79.23 59.52 -67.84
C ALA A 278 -79.06 60.88 -68.54
N THR A 279 -78.39 60.95 -69.69
CA THR A 279 -78.36 62.15 -70.55
C THR A 279 -79.35 62.01 -71.70
N PRO A 280 -80.55 62.62 -71.62
CA PRO A 280 -81.41 62.79 -72.78
C PRO A 280 -80.93 63.95 -73.66
N ASP A 281 -81.13 63.79 -74.97
CA ASP A 281 -80.91 64.75 -76.06
C ASP A 281 -81.28 66.20 -75.71
N ASP A 282 -80.32 67.13 -75.82
CA ASP A 282 -80.50 68.40 -76.56
C ASP A 282 -79.18 69.19 -76.60
N ILE A 283 -78.68 69.49 -77.81
CA ILE A 283 -78.25 70.82 -78.27
C ILE A 283 -77.86 70.65 -79.74
N GLY A 284 -78.66 71.26 -80.60
CA GLY A 284 -78.60 71.21 -82.05
C GLY A 284 -77.42 71.93 -82.72
N PRO A 285 -77.49 72.07 -84.06
CA PRO A 285 -76.38 72.45 -84.92
C PRO A 285 -76.19 73.97 -84.97
N ALA A 286 -74.95 74.44 -84.90
CA ALA A 286 -74.60 75.81 -85.25
C ALA A 286 -73.23 75.89 -85.93
N HIS A 287 -73.26 76.40 -87.16
CA HIS A 287 -72.15 76.90 -87.95
C HIS A 287 -71.28 77.94 -87.21
N VAL A 288 -69.96 77.88 -87.43
CA VAL A 288 -69.02 79.02 -87.55
C VAL A 288 -67.88 78.50 -88.46
N GLN A 289 -67.85 78.73 -89.77
CA GLN A 289 -67.34 79.89 -90.55
C GLN A 289 -65.94 80.43 -90.21
N ILE A 290 -65.07 80.32 -91.23
CA ILE A 290 -63.70 80.85 -91.47
C ILE A 290 -62.55 80.09 -90.81
#